data_AF-A0A966J3M6-F1
#
_entry.id   AF-A0A966J3M6-F1
#
_cell.length_a   1.000
_cell.length_b   1.000
_cell.length_c   1.000
_cell.angle_alpha   90.00
_cell.angle_beta   90.00
_cell.angle_gamma   90.00
#
_symmetry.space_group_name_H-M   'P 1'
#
loop_
_entity.id
_entity.type
_entity.pdbx_description
1 polymer ?
#
loop_
_entity_poly.entity_id
_entity_poly.type
_entity_poly.pdbx_seq_one_letter_code
_entity_poly.pdbx_strand_id
1 'polypeptide(L)'
;MPRTMAAIALALTLAGCGIRPDAAPRDIPVDDRSLPGAPVSAAGVAGGDARIYLLTPTEPRQVRSVTRSSGTRNDLLAALVAGPTEDELSLQLSSALPAQLEVLSTRSVGSVLYIDLSPAIAELSGAGLTLAVAQIVFTATDLVGVDAVQLTVDGQRFPWPRGDGATTTGLLRSYDYPGYAVSSQPDYPVLPARV
;
A
#
# COMPACT_ATOMS: atom_id res chain seq x y z
N MET A 1 -73.49 -37.05 -15.38
CA MET A 1 -73.14 -36.84 -13.96
C MET A 1 -71.64 -37.06 -13.79
N PRO A 2 -70.97 -36.28 -12.92
CA PRO A 2 -69.72 -35.56 -13.23
C PRO A 2 -68.45 -36.22 -12.65
N ARG A 3 -67.26 -35.79 -13.12
CA ARG A 3 -65.95 -35.81 -12.42
C ARG A 3 -64.84 -35.21 -13.33
N THR A 4 -64.59 -33.90 -13.22
CA THR A 4 -63.46 -33.26 -12.49
C THR A 4 -62.09 -33.36 -13.18
N MET A 5 -61.65 -32.19 -13.67
CA MET A 5 -60.27 -31.64 -13.71
C MET A 5 -59.13 -32.52 -13.16
N ALA A 6 -58.06 -32.64 -13.96
CA ALA A 6 -56.68 -32.65 -13.43
C ALA A 6 -55.70 -32.22 -14.54
N ALA A 7 -55.39 -30.93 -14.57
CA ALA A 7 -54.20 -30.41 -15.24
C ALA A 7 -52.98 -30.79 -14.41
N ILE A 8 -51.93 -31.34 -15.02
CA ILE A 8 -50.61 -31.49 -14.38
C ILE A 8 -49.60 -30.72 -15.21
N ALA A 9 -49.21 -29.58 -14.63
CA ALA A 9 -48.16 -28.70 -15.06
C ALA A 9 -46.78 -29.33 -14.76
N LEU A 10 -45.83 -29.15 -15.66
CA LEU A 10 -44.41 -29.25 -15.33
C LEU A 10 -43.65 -28.10 -15.99
N ALA A 11 -43.86 -26.90 -15.45
CA ALA A 11 -43.02 -25.74 -15.73
C ALA A 11 -41.88 -25.72 -14.70
N LEU A 12 -40.70 -26.19 -15.10
CA LEU A 12 -39.46 -25.98 -14.35
C LEU A 12 -39.11 -24.50 -14.41
N THR A 13 -39.46 -23.74 -13.37
CA THR A 13 -38.98 -22.37 -13.18
C THR A 13 -37.56 -22.41 -12.61
N LEU A 14 -36.56 -22.15 -13.47
CA LEU A 14 -35.23 -21.74 -13.02
C LEU A 14 -35.36 -20.36 -12.36
N ALA A 15 -35.44 -20.33 -11.04
CA ALA A 15 -35.32 -19.10 -10.26
C ALA A 15 -33.83 -18.73 -10.17
N GLY A 16 -33.33 -17.99 -11.17
CA GLY A 16 -32.05 -17.29 -11.09
C GLY A 16 -32.28 -15.84 -10.69
N CYS A 17 -31.68 -15.40 -9.58
CA CYS A 17 -31.64 -13.99 -9.22
C CYS A 17 -30.64 -13.27 -10.13
N GLY A 18 -31.07 -12.84 -11.31
CA GLY A 18 -30.28 -12.01 -12.21
C GLY A 18 -30.48 -10.52 -11.87
N ILE A 19 -29.41 -9.83 -11.49
CA ILE A 19 -29.39 -8.37 -11.44
C ILE A 19 -29.38 -7.87 -12.89
N ARG A 20 -30.39 -7.08 -13.26
CA ARG A 20 -30.46 -6.49 -14.60
C ARG A 20 -29.49 -5.31 -14.68
N PRO A 21 -28.68 -5.21 -15.74
CA PRO A 21 -27.96 -3.97 -16.01
C PRO A 21 -28.96 -2.83 -16.17
N ASP A 22 -28.65 -1.68 -15.58
CA ASP A 22 -29.48 -0.49 -15.70
C ASP A 22 -29.47 -0.04 -17.17
N ALA A 23 -30.65 0.26 -17.72
CA ALA A 23 -30.80 0.51 -19.16
C ALA A 23 -30.30 1.90 -19.57
N ALA A 24 -30.20 2.83 -18.62
CA ALA A 24 -29.68 4.18 -18.82
C ALA A 24 -29.21 4.79 -17.50
N PRO A 25 -28.31 5.78 -17.53
CA PRO A 25 -27.99 6.59 -16.36
C PRO A 25 -29.25 7.28 -15.82
N ARG A 26 -29.54 7.13 -14.53
CA ARG A 26 -30.62 7.84 -13.84
C ARG A 26 -30.05 8.89 -12.90
N ASP A 27 -30.71 10.05 -12.82
CA ASP A 27 -30.35 11.10 -11.88
C ASP A 27 -30.67 10.66 -10.44
N ILE A 28 -29.72 10.92 -9.53
CA ILE A 28 -29.92 10.70 -8.09
C ILE A 28 -30.79 11.84 -7.55
N PRO A 29 -31.86 11.60 -6.78
CA PRO A 29 -32.67 12.65 -6.14
C PRO A 29 -31.80 13.61 -5.31
N VAL A 30 -32.13 14.90 -5.31
CA VAL A 30 -31.34 15.93 -4.60
C VAL A 30 -31.20 15.66 -3.10
N ASP A 31 -32.20 15.04 -2.48
CA ASP A 31 -32.17 14.69 -1.05
C ASP A 31 -31.15 13.58 -0.75
N ASP A 32 -30.93 12.68 -1.71
CA ASP A 32 -29.97 11.57 -1.64
C ASP A 32 -28.55 12.00 -2.06
N ARG A 33 -28.37 13.22 -2.58
CA ARG A 33 -27.05 13.80 -2.91
C ARG A 33 -26.31 14.35 -1.70
N SER A 34 -26.88 14.19 -0.50
CA SER A 34 -26.22 14.59 0.75
C SER A 34 -25.04 13.68 1.03
N LEU A 35 -23.84 14.13 0.67
CA LEU A 35 -22.61 13.64 1.29
C LEU A 35 -22.69 13.99 2.77
N PRO A 36 -22.47 13.06 3.72
CA PRO A 36 -22.34 13.41 5.12
C PRO A 36 -21.08 14.28 5.30
N GLY A 37 -21.26 15.60 5.15
CA GLY A 37 -20.25 16.61 5.35
C GLY A 37 -20.21 17.00 6.82
N ALA A 38 -19.44 16.25 7.62
CA ALA A 38 -18.90 16.82 8.85
C ALA A 38 -17.95 17.96 8.48
N PRO A 39 -17.88 19.06 9.26
CA PRO A 39 -16.80 20.02 9.10
C PRO A 39 -15.48 19.26 9.27
N VAL A 40 -14.61 19.32 8.26
CA VAL A 40 -13.25 18.79 8.32
C VAL A 40 -12.41 19.65 9.26
N SER A 41 -12.68 19.54 10.56
CA SER A 41 -11.72 19.86 11.60
C SER A 41 -10.50 18.96 11.38
N ALA A 42 -9.33 19.60 11.25
CA ALA A 42 -7.97 19.05 11.09
C ALA A 42 -7.93 17.54 10.82
N ALA A 43 -7.58 17.15 9.59
CA ALA A 43 -7.44 15.77 9.13
C ALA A 43 -6.90 14.81 10.20
N GLY A 44 -7.80 14.28 11.03
CA GLY A 44 -7.66 12.95 11.59
C GLY A 44 -7.80 12.06 10.38
N VAL A 45 -6.65 11.59 9.88
CA VAL A 45 -6.59 10.59 8.82
C VAL A 45 -7.56 9.50 9.26
N ALA A 46 -8.64 9.29 8.48
CA ALA A 46 -9.43 8.07 8.61
C ALA A 46 -8.39 6.96 8.58
N GLY A 47 -8.23 6.26 9.70
CA GLY A 47 -7.19 5.27 9.91
C GLY A 47 -7.41 4.10 8.95
N GLY A 48 -7.10 4.32 7.67
CA GLY A 48 -6.72 3.24 6.78
C GLY A 48 -5.53 2.58 7.46
N ASP A 49 -5.53 1.25 7.42
CA ASP A 49 -4.50 0.41 8.02
C ASP A 49 -3.12 0.98 7.67
N ALA A 50 -2.51 1.74 8.59
CA ALA A 50 -1.23 2.35 8.34
C ALA A 50 -0.22 1.21 8.23
N ARG A 51 0.57 1.18 7.16
CA ARG A 51 1.48 0.05 6.90
C ARG A 51 2.90 0.54 6.87
N ILE A 52 3.80 -0.30 7.37
CA ILE A 52 5.22 -0.16 7.06
C ILE A 52 5.64 -1.36 6.21
N TYR A 53 6.75 -1.20 5.50
CA TYR A 53 7.33 -2.27 4.71
C TYR A 53 8.56 -2.82 5.43
N LEU A 54 8.65 -4.15 5.52
CA LEU A 54 9.75 -4.88 6.16
C LEU A 54 10.29 -5.96 5.22
N LEU A 55 11.56 -6.30 5.36
CA LEU A 55 12.22 -7.30 4.53
C LEU A 55 11.75 -8.71 4.88
N THR A 56 11.52 -9.51 3.85
CA THR A 56 11.25 -10.94 3.95
C THR A 56 12.56 -11.74 3.96
N PRO A 57 12.59 -12.93 4.60
CA PRO A 57 13.77 -13.79 4.61
C PRO A 57 14.02 -14.51 3.27
N THR A 58 13.06 -14.48 2.35
CA THR A 58 13.11 -15.16 1.05
C THR A 58 14.10 -14.48 0.10
N GLU A 59 14.83 -15.28 -0.68
CA GLU A 59 15.69 -14.80 -1.76
C GLU A 59 14.95 -14.87 -3.12
N PRO A 60 14.96 -13.80 -3.95
CA PRO A 60 15.60 -12.51 -3.69
C PRO A 60 14.88 -11.73 -2.58
N ARG A 61 15.63 -11.03 -1.73
CA ARG A 61 15.06 -10.21 -0.64
C ARG A 61 14.11 -9.15 -1.18
N GLN A 62 12.88 -9.19 -0.69
CA GLN A 62 11.81 -8.25 -0.99
C GLN A 62 11.26 -7.63 0.29
N VAL A 63 10.54 -6.54 0.16
CA VAL A 63 9.77 -5.94 1.23
C VAL A 63 8.31 -6.37 1.17
N ARG A 64 7.67 -6.53 2.32
CA ARG A 64 6.23 -6.78 2.45
C ARG A 64 5.61 -5.79 3.41
N SER A 65 4.37 -5.41 3.14
CA SER A 65 3.59 -4.54 4.03
C SER A 65 3.15 -5.30 5.29
N VAL A 66 3.30 -4.67 6.45
CA VAL A 66 2.72 -5.08 7.73
C VAL A 66 1.89 -3.94 8.31
N THR A 67 0.78 -4.25 8.94
CA THR A 67 -0.10 -3.24 9.54
C THR A 67 0.49 -2.74 10.85
N ARG A 68 0.41 -1.44 11.08
CA ARG A 68 0.85 -0.76 12.29
C ARG A 68 -0.28 0.11 12.83
N SER A 69 -0.49 0.03 14.14
CA SER A 69 -1.34 0.99 14.86
C SER A 69 -0.57 2.30 14.97
N SER A 70 -0.85 3.26 14.10
CA SER A 70 -0.20 4.57 14.10
C SER A 70 -1.22 5.70 14.08
N GLY A 71 -1.04 6.68 14.97
CA GLY A 71 -1.95 7.83 15.09
C GLY A 71 -1.65 8.94 14.09
N THR A 72 -0.39 9.08 13.66
CA THR A 72 0.03 10.13 12.72
C THR A 72 1.05 9.62 11.70
N ARG A 73 1.27 10.41 10.65
CA ARG A 73 2.33 10.15 9.66
C ARG A 73 3.72 10.03 10.31
N ASN A 74 4.04 10.93 11.23
CA ASN A 74 5.36 10.95 11.87
C ASN A 74 5.53 9.72 12.77
N ASP A 75 4.46 9.29 13.45
CA ASP A 75 4.48 8.05 14.23
C ASP A 75 4.71 6.82 13.33
N LEU A 76 4.18 6.81 12.10
CA LEU A 76 4.39 5.71 11.17
C LEU A 76 5.85 5.64 10.70
N LEU A 77 6.46 6.79 10.38
CA LEU A 77 7.87 6.85 9.99
C LEU A 77 8.81 6.54 11.16
N ALA A 78 8.46 6.96 12.38
CA ALA A 78 9.15 6.55 13.59
C ALA A 78 9.06 5.04 13.81
N ALA A 79 7.87 4.45 13.60
CA ALA A 79 7.66 3.02 13.70
C ALA A 79 8.43 2.22 12.63
N LEU A 80 8.62 2.78 11.44
CA LEU A 80 9.47 2.21 10.38
C LEU A 80 10.94 2.17 10.82
N VAL A 81 11.46 3.29 11.32
CA VAL A 81 12.86 3.43 11.76
C VAL A 81 13.15 2.59 13.00
N ALA A 82 12.19 2.47 13.93
CA ALA A 82 12.28 1.56 15.06
C ALA A 82 12.43 0.08 14.63
N GLY A 83 11.98 -0.25 13.42
CA GLY A 83 12.14 -1.58 12.83
C GLY A 83 11.03 -2.57 13.23
N PRO A 84 11.27 -3.88 13.03
CA PRO A 84 10.29 -4.93 13.28
C PRO A 84 10.00 -5.11 14.78
N THR A 85 8.76 -5.49 15.10
CA THR A 85 8.35 -5.92 16.46
C THR A 85 8.85 -7.34 16.77
N GLU A 86 8.75 -7.78 18.03
CA GLU A 86 9.10 -9.16 18.42
C GLU A 86 8.30 -10.20 17.65
N ASP A 87 7.00 -9.95 17.43
CA ASP A 87 6.14 -10.83 16.63
C ASP A 87 6.59 -10.89 15.16
N GLU A 88 6.93 -9.75 14.57
CA GLU A 88 7.43 -9.68 13.18
C GLU A 88 8.81 -10.34 13.04
N LEU A 89 9.68 -10.21 14.05
CA LEU A 89 10.96 -10.92 14.13
C LEU A 89 10.77 -12.43 14.22
N SER A 90 9.74 -12.91 14.94
CA SER A 90 9.39 -14.34 15.01
C SER A 90 8.98 -14.90 13.64
N LEU A 91 8.43 -14.04 12.77
CA LEU A 91 8.14 -14.31 11.37
C LEU A 91 9.35 -14.12 10.44
N GLN A 92 10.55 -13.93 11.00
CA GLN A 92 11.80 -13.69 10.30
C GLN A 92 11.79 -12.43 9.43
N LEU A 93 10.94 -11.45 9.75
CA LEU A 93 10.97 -10.15 9.10
C LEU A 93 12.13 -9.33 9.65
N SER A 94 12.71 -8.49 8.81
CA SER A 94 13.86 -7.66 9.16
C SER A 94 13.76 -6.25 8.57
N SER A 95 14.70 -5.38 8.92
CA SER A 95 14.83 -4.03 8.34
C SER A 95 16.16 -3.92 7.61
N ALA A 96 16.16 -3.22 6.47
CA ALA A 96 17.40 -2.81 5.81
C ALA A 96 17.92 -1.48 6.37
N LEU A 97 17.12 -0.81 7.21
CA LEU A 97 17.49 0.45 7.82
C LEU A 97 18.55 0.24 8.93
N PRO A 98 19.58 1.08 9.01
CA PRO A 98 20.51 1.08 10.13
C PRO A 98 19.77 1.30 11.45
N ALA A 99 20.18 0.62 12.51
CA ALA A 99 19.53 0.70 13.82
C ALA A 99 19.58 2.11 14.44
N GLN A 100 20.54 2.94 14.03
CA GLN A 100 20.76 4.32 14.49
C GLN A 100 20.21 5.36 13.50
N LEU A 101 19.48 4.92 12.47
CA LEU A 101 18.84 5.84 11.54
C LEU A 101 17.82 6.71 12.31
N GLU A 102 17.69 7.97 11.93
CA GLU A 102 16.68 8.87 12.46
C GLU A 102 16.02 9.64 11.31
N VAL A 103 14.76 10.02 11.50
CA VAL A 103 14.08 11.01 10.65
C VAL A 103 14.22 12.37 11.33
N LEU A 104 15.04 13.24 10.74
CA LEU A 104 15.34 14.57 11.28
C LEU A 104 14.18 15.53 11.06
N SER A 105 13.55 15.48 9.89
CA SER A 105 12.38 16.30 9.60
C SER A 105 11.51 15.71 8.48
N THR A 106 10.23 16.11 8.47
CA THR A 106 9.30 15.78 7.39
C THR A 106 8.49 17.02 6.97
N ARG A 107 8.17 17.10 5.68
CA ARG A 107 7.34 18.18 5.13
C ARG A 107 6.57 17.68 3.91
N SER A 108 5.31 18.07 3.77
CA SER A 108 4.50 17.79 2.57
C SER A 108 4.37 19.03 1.69
N VAL A 109 4.52 18.86 0.38
CA VAL A 109 4.19 19.87 -0.64
C VAL A 109 3.49 19.17 -1.80
N GLY A 110 2.20 19.47 -2.01
CA GLY A 110 1.38 18.70 -2.95
C GLY A 110 1.34 17.21 -2.56
N SER A 111 1.58 16.32 -3.52
CA SER A 111 1.69 14.87 -3.29
C SER A 111 3.12 14.39 -3.04
N VAL A 112 4.05 15.29 -2.74
CA VAL A 112 5.44 14.96 -2.41
C VAL A 112 5.68 15.04 -0.90
N LEU A 113 6.24 13.98 -0.32
CA LEU A 113 6.74 13.95 1.05
C LEU A 113 8.26 14.12 1.06
N TYR A 114 8.72 15.21 1.67
CA TYR A 114 10.14 15.49 1.91
C TYR A 114 10.51 14.88 3.26
N ILE A 115 11.57 14.08 3.27
CA ILE A 115 12.07 13.38 4.46
C ILE A 115 13.57 13.64 4.54
N ASP A 116 14.00 14.23 5.65
CA ASP A 116 15.41 14.41 5.95
C ASP A 116 15.87 13.33 6.93
N LEU A 117 16.96 12.65 6.59
CA LEU A 117 17.46 11.48 7.31
C LEU A 117 18.80 11.79 7.98
N SER A 118 19.10 11.10 9.08
CA SER A 118 20.42 11.15 9.69
C SER A 118 21.50 10.52 8.79
N PRO A 119 22.79 10.87 8.97
CA PRO A 119 23.89 10.33 8.16
C PRO A 119 24.05 8.80 8.18
N ALA A 120 23.45 8.09 9.14
CA ALA A 120 23.57 6.63 9.28
C ALA A 120 23.20 5.88 7.99
N ILE A 121 22.23 6.37 7.20
CA ILE A 121 21.84 5.73 5.93
C ILE A 121 22.94 5.79 4.87
N ALA A 122 23.82 6.78 4.93
CA ALA A 122 24.92 6.95 3.98
C ALA A 122 26.06 5.94 4.18
N GLU A 123 26.05 5.19 5.28
CA GLU A 123 27.00 4.09 5.53
C GLU A 123 26.66 2.83 4.72
N LEU A 124 25.41 2.73 4.23
CA LEU A 124 24.98 1.63 3.38
C LEU A 124 25.48 1.78 1.94
N SER A 125 25.65 0.66 1.24
CA SER A 125 26.02 0.64 -0.17
C SER A 125 25.41 -0.55 -0.92
N GLY A 126 25.48 -0.52 -2.25
CA GLY A 126 25.02 -1.60 -3.12
C GLY A 126 23.57 -2.01 -2.86
N ALA A 127 23.31 -3.31 -2.89
CA ALA A 127 21.97 -3.87 -2.69
C ALA A 127 21.35 -3.53 -1.33
N GLY A 128 22.17 -3.37 -0.28
CA GLY A 128 21.69 -3.00 1.05
C GLY A 128 21.08 -1.60 1.07
N LEU A 129 21.75 -0.63 0.44
CA LEU A 129 21.21 0.72 0.27
C LEU A 129 19.95 0.71 -0.60
N THR A 130 19.92 -0.05 -1.69
CA THR A 130 18.73 -0.15 -2.55
C THR A 130 17.52 -0.71 -1.79
N LEU A 131 17.71 -1.74 -0.96
CA LEU A 131 16.64 -2.30 -0.11
C LEU A 131 16.16 -1.29 0.93
N ALA A 132 17.07 -0.57 1.59
CA ALA A 132 16.73 0.47 2.56
C ALA A 132 15.89 1.58 1.93
N VAL A 133 16.28 2.06 0.75
CA VAL A 133 15.53 3.10 0.04
C VAL A 133 14.18 2.57 -0.44
N ALA A 134 14.12 1.35 -0.99
CA ALA A 134 12.85 0.73 -1.36
C ALA A 134 11.89 0.64 -0.16
N GLN A 135 12.38 0.19 1.00
CA GLN A 135 11.62 0.07 2.23
C GLN A 135 11.00 1.41 2.67
N ILE A 136 11.78 2.50 2.62
CA ILE A 136 11.31 3.86 2.92
C ILE A 136 10.28 4.31 1.89
N VAL A 137 10.58 4.17 0.60
CA VAL A 137 9.75 4.64 -0.50
C VAL A 137 8.38 3.96 -0.45
N PHE A 138 8.33 2.62 -0.36
CA PHE A 138 7.06 1.90 -0.27
C PHE A 138 6.23 2.35 0.94
N THR A 139 6.84 2.44 2.13
CA THR A 139 6.16 2.89 3.34
C THR A 139 5.60 4.31 3.18
N ALA A 140 6.41 5.23 2.64
CA ALA A 140 6.02 6.62 2.52
C ALA A 140 4.97 6.85 1.42
N THR A 141 5.03 6.13 0.30
CA THR A 141 4.03 6.24 -0.78
C THR A 141 2.73 5.46 -0.51
N ASP A 142 2.70 4.62 0.53
CA ASP A 142 1.46 3.99 1.02
C ASP A 142 0.63 4.97 1.87
N LEU A 143 1.22 6.09 2.30
CA LEU A 143 0.51 7.17 2.98
C LEU A 143 -0.47 7.85 2.02
N VAL A 144 -1.69 8.03 2.49
CA VAL A 144 -2.73 8.74 1.73
C VAL A 144 -2.25 10.12 1.28
N GLY A 145 -2.34 10.36 -0.03
CA GLY A 145 -1.96 11.62 -0.68
C GLY A 145 -0.46 11.79 -0.94
N VAL A 146 0.37 10.75 -0.80
CA VAL A 146 1.80 10.77 -1.11
C VAL A 146 2.07 9.92 -2.35
N ASP A 147 2.42 10.54 -3.47
CA ASP A 147 2.76 9.84 -4.73
C ASP A 147 4.27 9.66 -4.88
N ALA A 148 5.06 10.51 -4.22
CA ALA A 148 6.51 10.56 -4.35
C ALA A 148 7.18 11.04 -3.06
N VAL A 149 8.44 10.65 -2.89
CA VAL A 149 9.28 11.14 -1.80
C VAL A 149 10.51 11.86 -2.31
N GLN A 150 10.93 12.88 -1.56
CA GLN A 150 12.24 13.47 -1.70
C GLN A 150 13.04 13.17 -0.44
N LEU A 151 14.11 12.40 -0.59
CA LEU A 151 15.01 12.07 0.51
C LEU A 151 16.25 12.98 0.48
N THR A 152 16.65 13.44 1.66
CA THR A 152 17.91 14.14 1.93
C THR A 152 18.63 13.52 3.11
N VAL A 153 19.92 13.82 3.24
CA VAL A 153 20.74 13.44 4.40
C VAL A 153 21.35 14.72 4.96
N ASP A 154 21.02 15.04 6.21
CA ASP A 154 21.45 16.29 6.87
C ASP A 154 21.19 17.54 6.00
N GLY A 155 20.00 17.61 5.43
CA GLY A 155 19.56 18.67 4.52
C GLY A 155 20.20 18.66 3.13
N GLN A 156 21.12 17.74 2.84
CA GLN A 156 21.82 17.65 1.54
C GLN A 156 21.20 16.63 0.60
N ARG A 157 21.27 16.93 -0.71
CA ARG A 157 20.88 15.98 -1.75
C ARG A 157 21.86 14.81 -1.78
N PHE A 158 21.32 13.60 -1.73
CA PHE A 158 22.09 12.37 -1.75
C PHE A 158 21.76 11.57 -3.03
N PRO A 159 22.75 10.92 -3.66
CA PRO A 159 22.54 10.10 -4.85
C PRO A 159 21.92 8.74 -4.47
N TRP A 160 20.61 8.60 -4.64
CA TRP A 160 19.85 7.40 -4.25
C TRP A 160 19.78 6.36 -5.37
N PRO A 161 20.07 5.07 -5.09
CA PRO A 161 19.90 4.00 -6.06
C PRO A 161 18.41 3.70 -6.29
N ARG A 162 18.06 3.40 -7.54
CA ARG A 162 16.76 2.88 -7.96
C ARG A 162 16.85 1.37 -8.20
N GLY A 163 15.70 0.72 -8.34
CA GLY A 163 15.62 -0.73 -8.59
C GLY A 163 16.17 -1.16 -9.95
N ASP A 164 16.30 -0.22 -10.90
CA ASP A 164 16.92 -0.44 -12.22
C ASP A 164 18.46 -0.32 -12.20
N GLY A 165 19.06 -0.04 -11.04
CA GLY A 165 20.50 0.16 -10.88
C GLY A 165 21.00 1.56 -11.21
N ALA A 166 20.14 2.45 -11.72
CA ALA A 166 20.48 3.86 -11.90
C ALA A 166 20.41 4.62 -10.58
N THR A 167 20.96 5.82 -10.58
CA THR A 167 21.00 6.70 -9.40
C THR A 167 20.31 8.02 -9.70
N THR A 168 19.63 8.59 -8.70
CA THR A 168 18.95 9.88 -8.82
C THR A 168 19.10 10.71 -7.56
N THR A 169 19.15 12.03 -7.71
CA THR A 169 19.01 12.99 -6.60
C THR A 169 17.59 13.56 -6.51
N GLY A 170 16.71 13.18 -7.43
CA GLY A 170 15.34 13.70 -7.56
C GLY A 170 14.32 12.96 -6.70
N LEU A 171 13.07 13.03 -7.14
CA LEU A 171 11.95 12.32 -6.51
C LEU A 171 12.04 10.81 -6.75
N LEU A 172 11.65 10.04 -5.73
CA LEU A 172 11.57 8.59 -5.75
C LEU A 172 10.11 8.16 -5.58
N ARG A 173 9.73 7.09 -6.25
CA ARG A 173 8.37 6.54 -6.23
C ARG A 173 8.40 5.02 -6.13
N SER A 174 7.28 4.43 -5.72
CA SER A 174 7.15 2.97 -5.59
C SER A 174 7.51 2.22 -6.88
N TYR A 175 7.14 2.75 -8.05
CA TYR A 175 7.45 2.14 -9.34
C TYR A 175 8.91 2.28 -9.79
N ASP A 176 9.75 3.07 -9.10
CA ASP A 176 11.20 3.07 -9.31
C ASP A 176 11.88 1.81 -8.75
N TYR A 177 11.13 0.98 -8.00
CA TYR A 177 11.58 -0.26 -7.36
C TYR A 177 10.74 -1.47 -7.82
N PRO A 178 10.68 -1.77 -9.13
CA PRO A 178 9.93 -2.91 -9.62
C PRO A 178 10.50 -4.22 -9.06
N GLY A 179 9.63 -5.12 -8.58
CA GLY A 179 10.04 -6.41 -8.03
C GLY A 179 10.65 -6.36 -6.62
N TYR A 180 10.73 -5.19 -5.98
CA TYR A 180 11.19 -5.08 -4.59
C TYR A 180 10.08 -5.32 -3.56
N ALA A 181 8.81 -5.20 -3.94
CA ALA A 181 7.69 -5.53 -3.06
C ALA A 181 7.10 -6.90 -3.40
N VAL A 182 6.75 -7.68 -2.38
CA VAL A 182 5.99 -8.92 -2.56
C VAL A 182 4.64 -8.58 -3.19
N SER A 183 4.29 -9.26 -4.28
CA SER A 183 2.99 -9.08 -4.90
C SER A 183 1.89 -9.50 -3.94
N SER A 184 0.91 -8.62 -3.70
CA SER A 184 -0.31 -8.99 -2.96
C SER A 184 -1.27 -9.84 -3.80
N GLN A 185 -0.94 -10.04 -5.08
CA GLN A 185 -1.71 -10.87 -5.98
C GLN A 185 -1.42 -12.35 -5.66
N PRO A 186 -2.45 -13.17 -5.33
CA PRO A 186 -2.24 -14.59 -5.15
C PRO A 186 -1.77 -15.23 -6.46
N ASP A 187 -1.01 -16.33 -6.36
CA ASP A 187 -0.67 -17.15 -7.52
C ASP A 187 -1.95 -17.51 -8.26
N TYR A 188 -2.11 -16.99 -9.49
CA TYR A 188 -3.30 -17.28 -10.28
C TYR A 188 -3.26 -18.77 -10.63
N PRO A 189 -4.31 -19.56 -10.35
CA PRO A 189 -4.32 -20.96 -10.73
C PRO A 189 -4.24 -21.03 -12.27
N VAL A 190 -3.26 -21.78 -12.78
CA VAL A 190 -3.18 -22.07 -14.22
C VAL A 190 -4.47 -22.74 -14.66
N LEU A 191 -5.12 -22.16 -15.68
CA LEU A 191 -6.27 -22.81 -16.31
C LEU A 191 -5.84 -24.20 -16.78
N PRO A 192 -6.61 -25.27 -16.50
CA PRO A 192 -6.27 -26.59 -17.00
C PRO A 192 -6.17 -26.55 -18.53
N ALA A 193 -5.11 -27.17 -19.07
CA ALA A 193 -4.96 -27.33 -20.50
C ALA A 193 -6.21 -28.05 -21.04
N ARG A 194 -6.82 -27.48 -22.09
CA ARG A 194 -7.97 -28.09 -22.74
C ARG A 194 -7.49 -29.39 -23.41
N VAL A 195 -7.83 -30.53 -22.82
CA VAL A 195 -7.57 -31.88 -23.38
C VAL A 195 -8.42 -32.11 -24.62
#